data_AF-A0A7K2JA48-F1
#
_entry.id   AF-A0A7K2JA48-F1
#
_cell.length_a   1.000
_cell.length_b   1.000
_cell.length_c   1.000
_cell.angle_alpha   90.00
_cell.angle_beta   90.00
_cell.angle_gamma   90.00
#
_symmetry.space_group_name_H-M   'P 1'
#
loop_
_entity.id
_entity.type
_entity.pdbx_description
1 polymer ?
#
loop_
_entity_poly.entity_id
_entity_poly.type
_entity_poly.pdbx_seq_one_letter_code
_entity_poly.pdbx_strand_id
1 'polypeptide(L)'
;MADGFIQWYREDVTTAVFAEQAEIFSEFGIKLIHPNRNAAVVLDIEGDDVLMSQEELGDLIGRRFATLTFNWWLTADANVIDTYEAVPVGRETQTLWLDGLCPDEVQRVESAVMAAATRLPVPTRAVIVDRRGISDPDAWDSVALWDGTGVPLLPDKVLAPDPIAERIRRSAPGLRKEDAGGGGLSLLVPRHDPTA
;
A
#
# COMPACT_ATOMS: atom_id res chain seq x y z
N MET A 1 10.57 -12.85 12.55
CA MET A 1 10.15 -11.43 12.61
C MET A 1 9.56 -11.21 11.25
N ALA A 2 8.27 -10.84 11.15
CA ALA A 2 7.69 -10.65 9.84
C ALA A 2 8.22 -9.34 9.25
N ASP A 3 8.13 -9.27 7.94
CA ASP A 3 8.59 -8.16 7.13
C ASP A 3 7.64 -6.97 7.31
N GLY A 4 8.19 -5.76 7.35
CA GLY A 4 7.37 -4.55 7.46
C GLY A 4 6.59 -4.31 6.17
N PHE A 5 5.36 -3.80 6.25
CA PHE A 5 4.55 -3.60 5.06
C PHE A 5 3.65 -2.36 5.13
N ILE A 6 3.22 -1.91 3.95
CA ILE A 6 2.07 -1.02 3.77
C ILE A 6 1.09 -1.72 2.83
N GLN A 7 -0.12 -1.98 3.31
CA GLN A 7 -1.15 -2.64 2.53
C GLN A 7 -2.28 -1.66 2.23
N TRP A 8 -2.55 -1.45 0.95
CA TRP A 8 -3.57 -0.54 0.47
C TRP A 8 -4.70 -1.32 -0.21
N TYR A 9 -5.87 -1.23 0.41
CA TYR A 9 -7.14 -1.73 -0.09
C TYR A 9 -7.89 -0.61 -0.78
N ARG A 10 -8.29 -0.83 -2.03
CA ARG A 10 -9.05 0.15 -2.80
C ARG A 10 -10.00 -0.55 -3.77
N GLU A 11 -10.91 0.24 -4.33
CA GLU A 11 -11.71 -0.21 -5.45
C GLU A 11 -10.86 -0.18 -6.74
N ASP A 12 -11.37 -0.82 -7.78
CA ASP A 12 -10.95 -0.81 -9.18
C ASP A 12 -9.95 0.27 -9.68
N VAL A 13 -8.69 -0.12 -9.90
CA VAL A 13 -7.66 0.63 -10.64
C VAL A 13 -7.75 0.35 -12.14
N THR A 14 -7.43 1.39 -12.91
CA THR A 14 -7.30 1.36 -14.37
C THR A 14 -5.86 1.69 -14.74
N THR A 15 -5.45 1.42 -15.98
CA THR A 15 -4.14 1.83 -16.51
C THR A 15 -3.85 3.32 -16.24
N ALA A 16 -4.85 4.19 -16.41
CA ALA A 16 -4.71 5.63 -16.18
C ALA A 16 -4.46 5.97 -14.70
N VAL A 17 -5.15 5.29 -13.78
CA VAL A 17 -4.95 5.48 -12.34
C VAL A 17 -3.57 4.99 -11.91
N PHE A 18 -3.09 3.87 -12.46
CA PHE A 18 -1.74 3.38 -12.18
C PHE A 18 -0.66 4.35 -12.67
N ALA A 19 -0.85 4.95 -13.85
CA ALA A 19 0.05 6.00 -14.32
C ALA A 19 0.05 7.22 -13.38
N GLU A 20 -1.12 7.65 -12.91
CA GLU A 20 -1.23 8.75 -11.94
C GLU A 20 -0.58 8.41 -10.58
N GLN A 21 -0.69 7.16 -10.12
CA GLN A 21 0.03 6.68 -8.93
C GLN A 21 1.55 6.81 -9.12
N ALA A 22 2.07 6.43 -10.29
CA ALA A 22 3.50 6.55 -10.58
C ALA A 22 3.98 8.02 -10.59
N GLU A 23 3.15 8.95 -11.04
CA GLU A 23 3.42 10.39 -10.97
C GLU A 23 3.38 10.90 -9.52
N ILE A 24 2.42 10.47 -8.71
CA ILE A 24 2.37 10.85 -7.29
C ILE A 24 3.60 10.32 -6.56
N PHE A 25 3.95 9.03 -6.74
CA PHE A 25 5.13 8.43 -6.12
C PHE A 25 6.42 9.15 -6.55
N SER A 26 6.46 9.61 -7.81
CA SER A 26 7.56 10.39 -8.35
C SER A 26 7.81 11.71 -7.64
N GLU A 27 6.77 12.37 -7.11
CA GLU A 27 6.91 13.59 -6.29
C GLU A 27 7.65 13.32 -4.97
N PHE A 28 7.57 12.09 -4.48
CA PHE A 28 8.30 11.63 -3.30
C PHE A 28 9.66 11.00 -3.65
N GLY A 29 10.09 11.05 -4.91
CA GLY A 29 11.36 10.47 -5.35
C GLY A 29 11.34 8.95 -5.50
N ILE A 30 10.16 8.34 -5.61
CA ILE A 30 9.97 6.90 -5.84
C ILE A 30 9.60 6.71 -7.31
N LYS A 31 10.34 5.88 -8.03
CA LYS A 31 10.23 5.74 -9.50
C LYS A 31 9.85 4.32 -9.88
N LEU A 32 8.96 4.16 -10.84
CA LEU A 32 8.65 2.83 -11.40
C LEU A 32 9.80 2.29 -12.26
N ILE A 33 10.45 3.17 -13.01
CA ILE A 33 11.53 2.82 -13.93
C ILE A 33 12.85 2.78 -13.19
N HIS A 34 13.55 1.65 -13.28
CA HIS A 34 14.88 1.49 -12.69
C HIS A 34 15.87 2.46 -13.36
N PRO A 35 16.66 3.23 -12.59
CA PRO A 35 17.55 4.28 -13.13
C PRO A 35 18.59 3.77 -14.15
N ASN A 36 19.17 2.58 -13.93
CA ASN A 36 20.18 2.00 -14.83
C ASN A 36 19.62 1.03 -15.88
N ARG A 37 18.39 0.52 -15.73
CA ARG A 37 17.80 -0.46 -16.68
C ARG A 37 16.80 0.17 -17.65
N ASN A 38 16.33 1.39 -17.35
CA ASN A 38 15.38 2.14 -18.17
C ASN A 38 14.09 1.35 -18.49
N ALA A 39 13.66 0.49 -17.56
CA ALA A 39 12.44 -0.29 -17.62
C ALA A 39 11.86 -0.46 -16.20
N ALA A 40 10.57 -0.77 -16.11
CA ALA A 40 9.99 -1.33 -14.90
C ALA A 40 10.53 -2.76 -14.72
N VAL A 41 10.75 -3.16 -13.46
CA VAL A 41 11.25 -4.49 -13.14
C VAL A 41 10.13 -5.24 -12.43
N VAL A 42 9.62 -6.28 -13.07
CA VAL A 42 8.57 -7.17 -12.56
C VAL A 42 9.19 -8.49 -12.19
N LEU A 43 8.76 -9.06 -11.09
CA LEU A 43 9.19 -10.37 -10.61
C LEU A 43 8.21 -11.41 -11.15
N ASP A 44 8.74 -12.43 -11.84
CA ASP A 44 7.93 -13.57 -12.24
C ASP A 44 7.67 -14.54 -11.07
N ILE A 45 7.01 -15.67 -11.35
CA ILE A 45 6.66 -16.68 -10.35
C ILE A 45 7.89 -17.38 -9.72
N GLU A 46 9.04 -17.36 -10.38
CA GLU A 46 10.30 -17.92 -9.89
C GLU A 46 11.12 -16.84 -9.14
N GLY A 47 10.68 -15.58 -9.19
CA GLY A 47 11.34 -14.42 -8.59
C GLY A 47 12.35 -13.75 -9.52
N ASP A 48 12.36 -14.10 -10.80
CA ASP A 48 13.29 -13.55 -11.77
C ASP A 48 12.84 -12.18 -12.31
N ASP A 49 13.82 -11.32 -12.59
CA ASP A 49 13.61 -9.98 -13.11
C ASP A 49 13.15 -10.01 -14.59
N VAL A 50 11.92 -9.56 -14.84
CA VAL A 50 11.35 -9.32 -16.16
C VAL A 50 11.27 -7.81 -16.39
N LEU A 51 11.96 -7.33 -17.43
CA LEU A 51 11.92 -5.92 -17.82
C LEU A 51 10.71 -5.63 -18.70
N MET A 52 9.96 -4.58 -18.37
CA MET A 52 8.85 -4.13 -19.20
C MET A 52 8.70 -2.60 -19.18
N SER A 53 7.98 -2.09 -20.18
CA SER A 53 7.59 -0.68 -20.18
C SER A 53 6.53 -0.38 -19.12
N GLN A 54 6.41 0.89 -18.73
CA GLN A 54 5.34 1.34 -17.84
C GLN A 54 3.95 1.13 -18.45
N GLU A 55 3.82 1.28 -19.77
CA GLU A 55 2.55 1.07 -20.49
C GLU A 55 2.12 -0.40 -20.42
N GLU A 56 3.04 -1.33 -20.72
CA GLU A 56 2.76 -2.77 -20.62
C GLU A 56 2.38 -3.20 -19.20
N LEU A 57 3.10 -2.71 -18.18
CA LEU A 57 2.77 -3.00 -16.79
C LEU A 57 1.39 -2.44 -16.40
N GLY A 58 1.11 -1.18 -16.77
CA GLY A 58 -0.17 -0.55 -16.50
C GLY A 58 -1.33 -1.28 -17.16
N ASP A 59 -1.15 -1.77 -18.39
CA ASP A 59 -2.14 -2.59 -19.09
C ASP A 59 -2.39 -3.93 -18.41
N LEU A 60 -1.36 -4.58 -17.88
CA LEU A 60 -1.52 -5.82 -17.11
C LEU A 60 -2.30 -5.59 -15.81
N ILE A 61 -1.98 -4.52 -15.08
CA ILE A 61 -2.70 -4.10 -13.86
C ILE A 61 -4.16 -3.80 -14.19
N GLY A 62 -4.43 -3.00 -15.23
CA GLY A 62 -5.78 -2.64 -15.65
C GLY A 62 -6.62 -3.83 -16.13
N ARG A 63 -6.00 -4.93 -16.56
CA ARG A 63 -6.69 -6.17 -16.98
C ARG A 63 -7.11 -7.09 -15.83
N ARG A 64 -6.48 -7.00 -14.66
CA ARG A 64 -6.89 -7.70 -13.42
C ARG A 64 -6.98 -9.22 -13.51
N PHE A 65 -6.12 -9.87 -14.28
CA PHE A 65 -6.17 -11.32 -14.45
C PHE A 65 -5.20 -12.12 -13.56
N ALA A 66 -4.24 -11.46 -12.91
CA ALA A 66 -3.24 -12.13 -12.10
C ALA A 66 -2.66 -11.20 -11.02
N THR A 67 -2.11 -11.80 -9.98
CA THR A 67 -1.20 -11.14 -9.06
C THR A 67 0.06 -10.70 -9.80
N LEU A 68 0.50 -9.47 -9.60
CA LEU A 68 1.70 -8.91 -10.21
C LEU A 68 2.62 -8.41 -9.11
N THR A 69 3.89 -8.80 -9.17
CA THR A 69 4.89 -8.32 -8.22
C THR A 69 5.94 -7.51 -8.97
N PHE A 70 6.26 -6.30 -8.53
CA PHE A 70 7.19 -5.42 -9.23
C PHE A 70 7.89 -4.46 -8.28
N ASN A 71 8.91 -3.76 -8.79
CA ASN A 71 9.77 -2.90 -7.99
C ASN A 71 9.49 -1.41 -8.21
N TRP A 72 9.32 -0.68 -7.11
CA TRP A 72 9.50 0.77 -7.09
C TRP A 72 10.89 1.13 -6.58
N TRP A 73 11.57 2.05 -7.24
CA TRP A 73 12.96 2.40 -6.99
C TRP A 73 13.07 3.71 -6.22
N LEU A 74 13.73 3.68 -5.07
CA LEU A 74 14.16 4.89 -4.35
C LEU A 74 15.54 5.34 -4.84
N THR A 75 16.42 4.38 -5.13
CA THR A 75 17.75 4.58 -5.72
C THR A 75 18.04 3.46 -6.73
N ALA A 76 19.28 3.35 -7.22
CA ALA A 76 19.67 2.21 -8.07
C ALA A 76 19.79 0.89 -7.29
N ASP A 77 19.97 0.96 -5.97
CA ASP A 77 20.27 -0.21 -5.12
C ASP A 77 19.22 -0.40 -4.01
N ALA A 78 18.20 0.47 -3.95
CA ALA A 78 17.14 0.43 -2.96
C ALA A 78 15.78 0.50 -3.66
N ASN A 79 14.96 -0.52 -3.40
CA ASN A 79 13.62 -0.68 -3.97
C ASN A 79 12.61 -1.10 -2.91
N VAL A 80 11.35 -0.92 -3.25
CA VAL A 80 10.18 -1.47 -2.55
C VAL A 80 9.58 -2.52 -3.48
N ILE A 81 9.43 -3.74 -2.97
CA ILE A 81 8.68 -4.78 -3.68
C ILE A 81 7.20 -4.50 -3.46
N ASP A 82 6.45 -4.45 -4.55
CA ASP A 82 5.03 -4.17 -4.56
C ASP A 82 4.29 -5.35 -5.18
N THR A 83 3.40 -5.96 -4.40
CA THR A 83 2.50 -7.02 -4.84
C THR A 83 1.11 -6.45 -5.03
N TYR A 84 0.63 -6.47 -6.27
CA TYR A 84 -0.72 -6.12 -6.67
C TYR A 84 -1.57 -7.38 -6.83
N GLU A 85 -2.73 -7.41 -6.21
CA GLU A 85 -3.70 -8.50 -6.33
C GLU A 85 -5.10 -7.98 -6.66
N ALA A 86 -5.69 -8.54 -7.72
CA ALA A 86 -7.09 -8.32 -8.04
C ALA A 86 -7.98 -9.20 -7.16
N VAL A 87 -8.92 -8.58 -6.46
CA VAL A 87 -9.85 -9.24 -5.54
C VAL A 87 -11.26 -9.28 -6.16
N PRO A 88 -12.07 -10.32 -5.91
CA PRO A 88 -13.45 -10.37 -6.40
C PRO A 88 -14.27 -9.12 -6.05
N VAL A 89 -15.30 -8.86 -6.86
CA VAL A 89 -16.26 -7.75 -6.70
C VAL A 89 -15.63 -6.36 -6.94
N GLY A 90 -14.64 -6.27 -7.81
CA GLY A 90 -14.10 -4.99 -8.26
C GLY A 90 -13.23 -4.30 -7.21
N ARG A 91 -12.40 -5.08 -6.52
CA ARG A 91 -11.52 -4.62 -5.46
C ARG A 91 -10.10 -5.05 -5.76
N GLU A 92 -9.18 -4.44 -5.05
CA GLU A 92 -7.78 -4.79 -5.14
C GLU A 92 -7.04 -4.51 -3.84
N THR A 93 -5.95 -5.23 -3.71
CA THR A 93 -4.99 -5.09 -2.63
C THR A 93 -3.64 -4.80 -3.25
N GLN A 94 -2.94 -3.84 -2.68
CA GLN A 94 -1.56 -3.53 -3.01
C GLN A 94 -0.70 -3.59 -1.76
N THR A 95 0.26 -4.50 -1.72
CA THR A 95 1.16 -4.70 -0.57
C THR A 95 2.57 -4.24 -0.93
N LEU A 96 3.03 -3.17 -0.28
CA LEU A 96 4.38 -2.63 -0.42
C LEU A 96 5.23 -3.16 0.74
N TRP A 97 6.21 -4.00 0.44
CA TRP A 97 7.15 -4.58 1.39
C TRP A 97 8.28 -3.61 1.70
N LEU A 98 8.52 -3.37 2.99
CA LEU A 98 9.43 -2.35 3.50
C LEU A 98 10.81 -2.90 3.86
N ASP A 99 11.12 -4.14 3.48
CA ASP A 99 12.34 -4.83 3.88
C ASP A 99 13.59 -4.16 3.33
N GLY A 100 14.62 -4.12 4.18
CA GLY A 100 15.90 -3.52 3.82
C GLY A 100 15.89 -1.98 3.75
N LEU A 101 14.74 -1.31 3.92
CA LEU A 101 14.64 0.14 3.91
C LEU A 101 15.04 0.74 5.27
N CYS A 102 15.72 1.88 5.23
CA CYS A 102 15.98 2.67 6.43
C CYS A 102 14.73 3.49 6.86
N PRO A 103 14.67 4.02 8.09
CA PRO A 103 13.49 4.74 8.59
C PRO A 103 13.04 5.91 7.72
N ASP A 104 13.98 6.65 7.12
CA ASP A 104 13.67 7.79 6.24
C ASP A 104 13.04 7.33 4.91
N GLU A 105 13.48 6.18 4.39
CA GLU A 105 12.93 5.55 3.19
C GLU A 105 11.53 4.99 3.46
N VAL A 106 11.34 4.31 4.59
CA VAL A 106 10.01 3.85 5.03
C VAL A 106 9.05 5.02 5.16
N GLN A 107 9.47 6.11 5.78
CA GLN A 107 8.62 7.30 5.94
C GLN A 107 8.26 7.93 4.59
N ARG A 108 9.17 7.89 3.61
CA ARG A 108 8.93 8.39 2.25
C ARG A 108 7.92 7.52 1.50
N VAL A 109 8.05 6.20 1.56
CA VAL A 109 7.09 5.25 0.96
C VAL A 109 5.71 5.43 1.57
N GLU A 110 5.64 5.54 2.90
CA GLU A 110 4.38 5.83 3.59
C GLU A 110 3.75 7.14 3.14
N SER A 111 4.53 8.23 3.09
CA SER A 111 4.00 9.52 2.63
C SER A 111 3.49 9.46 1.19
N ALA A 112 4.17 8.71 0.31
CA ALA A 112 3.73 8.51 -1.07
C ALA A 112 2.41 7.72 -1.15
N VAL A 113 2.29 6.62 -0.42
CA VAL A 113 1.05 5.82 -0.37
C VAL A 113 -0.10 6.64 0.21
N MET A 114 0.13 7.37 1.29
CA MET A 114 -0.90 8.21 1.92
C MET A 114 -1.35 9.34 0.99
N ALA A 115 -0.42 9.95 0.24
CA ALA A 115 -0.76 10.94 -0.79
C ALA A 115 -1.55 10.31 -1.93
N ALA A 116 -1.17 9.13 -2.43
CA ALA A 116 -1.91 8.43 -3.47
C ALA A 116 -3.32 8.04 -3.02
N ALA A 117 -3.45 7.51 -1.80
CA ALA A 117 -4.72 7.09 -1.20
C ALA A 117 -5.72 8.24 -1.01
N THR A 118 -5.24 9.48 -0.93
CA THR A 118 -6.06 10.68 -0.75
C THR A 118 -6.31 11.46 -2.04
N ARG A 119 -5.39 11.38 -3.02
CA ARG A 119 -5.43 12.17 -4.26
C ARG A 119 -6.01 11.41 -5.45
N LEU A 120 -5.81 10.10 -5.53
CA LEU A 120 -6.31 9.34 -6.67
C LEU A 120 -7.84 9.32 -6.69
N PRO A 121 -8.48 9.36 -7.88
CA PRO A 121 -9.93 9.32 -8.03
C PRO A 121 -10.52 7.92 -7.84
N VAL A 122 -9.88 7.10 -6.99
CA VAL A 122 -10.27 5.73 -6.68
C VAL A 122 -10.56 5.63 -5.19
N PRO A 123 -11.75 5.15 -4.79
CA PRO A 123 -12.09 5.03 -3.38
C PRO A 123 -11.12 4.11 -2.63
N THR A 124 -10.41 4.68 -1.66
CA THR A 124 -9.62 3.94 -0.68
C THR A 124 -10.55 3.28 0.34
N ARG A 125 -10.39 1.97 0.54
CA ARG A 125 -11.08 1.21 1.60
C ARG A 125 -10.28 1.21 2.89
N ALA A 126 -8.97 1.01 2.81
CA ALA A 126 -8.06 1.14 3.94
C ALA A 126 -6.60 1.20 3.45
N VAL A 127 -5.74 1.89 4.18
CA VAL A 127 -4.29 1.74 4.12
C VAL A 127 -3.84 1.31 5.51
N ILE A 128 -3.17 0.16 5.61
CA ILE A 128 -2.58 -0.37 6.83
C ILE A 128 -1.07 -0.16 6.75
N VAL A 129 -0.49 0.46 7.77
CA VAL A 129 0.96 0.66 7.87
C VAL A 129 1.46 -0.12 9.08
N ASP A 130 2.26 -1.16 8.83
CA ASP A 130 2.93 -1.95 9.85
C ASP A 130 4.43 -2.01 9.52
N ARG A 131 5.17 -1.01 9.99
CA ARG A 131 6.62 -0.87 9.77
C ARG A 131 7.42 -1.94 10.50
N ARG A 132 6.79 -2.65 11.45
CA ARG A 132 7.44 -3.60 12.35
C ARG A 132 7.17 -5.05 11.98
N GLY A 133 6.28 -5.30 11.02
CA GLY A 133 5.85 -6.64 10.64
C GLY A 133 5.33 -7.43 11.83
N ILE A 134 4.48 -6.81 12.66
CA ILE A 134 3.88 -7.49 13.80
C ILE A 134 2.61 -8.25 13.42
N SER A 135 1.98 -7.87 12.32
CA SER A 135 0.81 -8.52 11.74
C SER A 135 1.13 -9.15 10.38
N ASP A 136 0.27 -10.06 9.96
CA ASP A 136 0.26 -10.59 8.60
C ASP A 136 -0.66 -9.69 7.74
N PRO A 137 -0.25 -9.25 6.55
CA PRO A 137 -1.12 -8.48 5.64
C PRO A 137 -2.50 -9.13 5.46
N ASP A 138 -2.57 -10.44 5.21
CA ASP A 138 -3.84 -11.14 4.91
C ASP A 138 -4.81 -11.15 6.10
N ALA A 139 -4.31 -10.92 7.31
CA ALA A 139 -5.14 -10.83 8.51
C ALA A 139 -6.04 -9.58 8.52
N TRP A 140 -5.75 -8.58 7.70
CA TRP A 140 -6.52 -7.33 7.58
C TRP A 140 -7.68 -7.43 6.58
N ASP A 141 -7.68 -8.42 5.69
CA ASP A 141 -8.67 -8.60 4.64
C ASP A 141 -10.10 -8.66 5.18
N SER A 142 -10.27 -9.35 6.31
CA SER A 142 -11.58 -9.50 6.93
C SER A 142 -12.25 -8.15 7.19
N VAL A 143 -11.53 -7.20 7.78
CA VAL A 143 -12.08 -5.89 8.15
C VAL A 143 -12.05 -4.88 7.00
N ALA A 144 -11.05 -4.95 6.13
CA ALA A 144 -10.87 -4.00 5.03
C ALA A 144 -11.75 -4.33 3.81
N LEU A 145 -11.84 -5.61 3.44
CA LEU A 145 -12.61 -6.08 2.29
C LEU A 145 -14.00 -6.56 2.71
N TRP A 146 -14.12 -7.40 3.73
CA TRP A 146 -15.32 -8.23 3.93
C TRP A 146 -16.25 -7.79 5.06
N ASP A 147 -16.11 -6.55 5.51
CA ASP A 147 -16.89 -5.97 6.60
C ASP A 147 -16.82 -6.72 7.95
N GLY A 148 -15.83 -7.59 8.10
CA GLY A 148 -15.54 -8.33 9.31
C GLY A 148 -15.05 -7.44 10.45
N THR A 149 -15.02 -8.00 11.65
CA THR A 149 -14.65 -7.29 12.89
C THR A 149 -13.30 -7.73 13.46
N GLY A 150 -12.67 -8.74 12.86
CA GLY A 150 -11.35 -9.22 13.22
C GLY A 150 -10.32 -8.15 12.91
N VAL A 151 -9.63 -7.67 13.95
CA VAL A 151 -8.49 -6.76 13.83
C VAL A 151 -7.30 -7.49 14.42
N PRO A 152 -6.19 -7.65 13.67
CA PRO A 152 -4.99 -8.33 14.17
C PRO A 152 -4.23 -7.43 15.16
N LEU A 153 -2.93 -7.68 15.35
CA LEU A 153 -2.08 -6.86 16.21
C LEU A 153 -2.04 -5.39 15.74
N LEU A 154 -1.84 -4.47 16.69
CA LEU A 154 -1.98 -3.03 16.48
C LEU A 154 -0.93 -2.49 15.50
N PRO A 155 -1.33 -2.01 14.30
CA PRO A 155 -0.39 -1.47 13.32
C PRO A 155 0.09 -0.08 13.76
N ASP A 156 1.08 0.46 13.06
CA ASP A 156 1.58 1.81 13.32
C ASP A 156 0.55 2.87 12.90
N LYS A 157 -0.14 2.68 11.76
CA LYS A 157 -1.21 3.57 11.28
C LYS A 157 -2.27 2.82 10.49
N VAL A 158 -3.49 3.35 10.49
CA VAL A 158 -4.56 2.95 9.57
C VAL A 158 -5.23 4.19 8.99
N LEU A 159 -5.27 4.34 7.68
CA LEU A 159 -6.11 5.33 6.99
C LEU A 159 -7.34 4.62 6.43
N ALA A 160 -8.56 5.00 6.81
CA ALA A 160 -9.76 4.36 6.26
C ALA A 160 -10.97 5.30 6.30
N PRO A 161 -12.00 5.06 5.48
CA PRO A 161 -13.29 5.73 5.62
C PRO A 161 -13.89 5.50 7.01
N ASP A 162 -14.66 6.48 7.48
CA ASP A 162 -15.25 6.48 8.82
C ASP A 162 -15.93 5.16 9.25
N PRO A 163 -16.76 4.50 8.42
CA PRO A 163 -17.39 3.23 8.81
C PRO A 163 -16.37 2.13 9.16
N ILE A 164 -15.27 2.04 8.39
CA ILE A 164 -14.21 1.05 8.61
C ILE A 164 -13.34 1.48 9.79
N ALA A 165 -12.94 2.76 9.85
CA ALA A 165 -12.16 3.30 10.95
C ALA A 165 -12.84 3.11 12.32
N GLU A 166 -14.15 3.38 12.42
CA GLU A 166 -14.92 3.15 13.65
C GLU A 166 -15.10 1.67 13.99
N ARG A 167 -15.11 0.77 12.99
CA ARG A 167 -15.12 -0.67 13.22
C ARG A 167 -13.79 -1.11 13.82
N ILE A 168 -12.69 -0.71 13.21
CA ILE A 168 -11.33 -1.02 13.69
C ILE A 168 -11.13 -0.46 15.10
N ARG A 169 -11.47 0.80 15.34
CA ARG A 169 -11.34 1.45 16.66
C ARG A 169 -12.12 0.74 17.77
N ARG A 170 -13.31 0.19 17.46
CA ARG A 170 -14.12 -0.58 18.42
C ARG A 170 -13.47 -1.92 18.78
N SER A 171 -12.86 -2.59 17.80
CA SER A 171 -12.14 -3.86 18.03
C SER A 171 -10.74 -3.66 18.60
N ALA A 172 -10.13 -2.48 18.40
CA ALA A 172 -8.78 -2.14 18.82
C ALA A 172 -8.74 -0.83 19.63
N PRO A 173 -9.09 -0.86 20.94
CA PRO A 173 -9.19 0.33 21.79
C PRO A 173 -7.85 1.03 22.07
N GLY A 174 -6.74 0.41 21.65
CA GLY A 174 -5.40 0.99 21.68
C GLY A 174 -5.16 2.05 20.58
N LEU A 175 -6.05 2.15 19.59
CA LEU A 175 -5.97 3.17 18.54
C LEU A 175 -6.83 4.40 18.90
N ARG A 176 -6.34 5.58 18.54
CA ARG A 176 -7.08 6.85 18.56
C ARG A 176 -7.29 7.35 17.14
N LYS A 177 -8.44 7.99 16.93
CA LYS A 177 -8.81 8.61 15.67
C LYS A 177 -8.29 10.04 15.61
N GLU A 178 -7.71 10.40 14.48
CA GLU A 178 -7.29 11.74 14.07
C GLU A 178 -7.95 12.07 12.72
N ASP A 179 -8.23 13.34 12.48
CA ASP A 179 -8.71 13.79 11.18
C ASP A 179 -7.55 13.79 10.18
N ALA A 180 -7.71 13.10 9.05
CA ALA A 180 -6.68 13.01 8.01
C ALA A 180 -6.62 14.24 7.07
N GLY A 181 -7.35 15.32 7.38
CA GLY A 181 -7.24 16.60 6.67
C GLY A 181 -8.02 16.72 5.35
N GLY A 182 -8.91 15.79 5.00
CA GLY A 182 -9.81 15.91 3.83
C GLY A 182 -10.27 14.56 3.27
N GLY A 183 -11.34 14.56 2.46
CA GLY A 183 -11.74 13.39 1.66
C GLY A 183 -12.56 12.29 2.33
N GLY A 184 -13.04 12.49 3.57
CA GLY A 184 -13.87 11.50 4.28
C GLY A 184 -13.10 10.30 4.82
N LEU A 185 -11.77 10.37 4.83
CA LEU A 185 -10.88 9.39 5.44
C LEU A 185 -10.47 9.84 6.84
N SER A 186 -10.26 8.86 7.69
CA SER A 186 -9.84 9.02 9.08
C SER A 186 -8.55 8.26 9.32
N LEU A 187 -7.65 8.88 10.08
CA LEU A 187 -6.39 8.28 10.47
C LEU A 187 -6.53 7.69 11.87
N LEU A 188 -6.17 6.42 12.03
CA LEU A 188 -6.03 5.78 13.31
C LEU A 188 -4.55 5.60 13.62
N VAL A 189 -4.14 5.99 14.82
CA VAL A 189 -2.77 5.85 15.33
C VAL A 189 -2.78 5.26 16.74
N PRO A 190 -1.71 4.59 17.20
CA PRO A 190 -1.57 4.16 18.58
C PRO A 190 -1.77 5.30 19.59
N ARG A 191 -2.43 5.00 20.72
CA ARG A 191 -2.63 5.93 21.83
C ARG A 191 -1.35 6.26 22.58
N HIS A 192 -0.46 5.30 22.66
CA HIS A 192 0.88 5.46 23.20
C HIS A 192 1.84 5.18 22.05
N ASP A 193 2.75 6.11 21.82
CA ASP A 193 3.82 5.91 20.86
C ASP A 193 4.67 4.74 21.38
N PRO A 194 4.79 3.60 20.67
CA PRO A 194 5.64 2.50 21.11
C PRO A 194 7.13 2.89 21.14
N THR A 195 7.48 4.10 20.70
CA THR A 195 8.83 4.68 20.74
C THR A 195 9.08 5.64 21.91
N ALA A 196 8.10 5.85 22.81
CA ALA A 196 8.24 6.65 24.03
C ALA A 196 8.76 5.84 25.23
#